data_AF-A0A9P4H5L1-F1
#
_entry.id   AF-A0A9P4H5L1-F1
#
_cell.length_a   1.000
_cell.length_b   1.000
_cell.length_c   1.000
_cell.angle_alpha   90.00
_cell.angle_beta   90.00
_cell.angle_gamma   90.00
#
_symmetry.space_group_name_H-M   'P 1'
#
loop_
_entity.id
_entity.type
_entity.pdbx_description
1 polymer ?
#
loop_
_entity_poly.entity_id
_entity_poly.type
_entity_poly.pdbx_seq_one_letter_code
_entity_poly.pdbx_strand_id
1 'polypeptide(L)'
;MTFSQSQLAYFDCDGAIRTPELLHRLLPNGGPLPEWLIDLREDQLGAPIKSSSSSKKRPIDPNGQRGCWIKKDNFHTRGGIHKRKRKLEARSVRDAMAPLNLAQHQRHYVHLMSRVLNIRTNASPFTLILDDLNQRAMPVVGELVRRALSRNVNVVVISFESTRFHSAVRSVPAHGQSSGEQIMQDLQKAMNDAKESLVVVDSLYELLNVEGIDMSAIFNLVAGKFASTLVGVYHQDMFPEQDPRNAYAPQPLDLIKYMATSVITCKSFAHVLAAKAAKERSLPEPTHGLLQGAEGIVQCLDANDHRGVVLEAEFRRKSGRPESETYFLRTARHSDYSVPTGGLPYGILKQEFVTLLDMVPAYGSQEVLGMVQAAANEIESTFNLGLTDKQKQAREGVVLPYFDAQKGEGGEGGRILYDMGSEDDFDEEEDEI
;
A
#
# COMPACT_ATOMS: atom_id res chain seq x y z
N MET A 1 3.29 -2.26 -39.86
CA MET A 1 3.76 -2.37 -38.46
C MET A 1 2.58 -2.84 -37.62
N THR A 2 2.57 -4.09 -37.20
CA THR A 2 1.53 -4.64 -36.32
C THR A 2 1.87 -4.29 -34.88
N PHE A 3 1.26 -3.24 -34.35
CA PHE A 3 1.30 -2.93 -32.91
C PHE A 3 0.38 -3.89 -32.16
N SER A 4 0.78 -4.34 -30.96
CA SER A 4 -0.11 -5.13 -30.11
C SER A 4 -1.22 -4.25 -29.53
N GLN A 5 -2.42 -4.79 -29.29
CA GLN A 5 -3.54 -4.06 -28.67
C GLN A 5 -3.15 -3.39 -27.33
N SER A 6 -2.16 -3.93 -26.62
CA SER A 6 -1.61 -3.35 -25.40
C SER A 6 -0.76 -2.07 -25.60
N GLN A 7 -0.13 -1.89 -26.76
CA GLN A 7 0.65 -0.69 -27.10
C GLN A 7 -0.27 0.51 -27.42
N LEU A 8 -1.49 0.24 -27.90
CA LEU A 8 -2.43 1.26 -28.32
C LEU A 8 -3.25 1.87 -27.16
N ALA A 9 -3.29 1.23 -26.00
CA ALA A 9 -4.06 1.70 -24.84
C ALA A 9 -3.54 3.04 -24.25
N TYR A 10 -2.31 3.42 -24.57
CA TYR A 10 -1.67 4.67 -24.13
C TYR A 10 -1.31 5.61 -25.30
N PHE A 11 -1.78 5.28 -26.51
CA PHE A 11 -1.51 6.09 -27.69
C PHE A 11 -2.40 7.34 -27.68
N ASP A 12 -1.78 8.52 -27.73
CA ASP A 12 -2.48 9.81 -27.76
C ASP A 12 -3.00 10.09 -29.18
N CYS A 13 -4.21 9.60 -29.47
CA CYS A 13 -4.86 9.81 -30.76
C CYS A 13 -5.01 11.28 -31.12
N ASP A 14 -5.45 12.12 -30.17
CA ASP A 14 -5.69 13.54 -30.42
C ASP A 14 -4.37 14.31 -30.60
N GLY A 15 -3.31 13.94 -29.87
CA GLY A 15 -1.96 14.47 -30.05
C GLY A 15 -1.35 14.09 -31.40
N ALA A 16 -1.53 12.83 -31.83
CA ALA A 16 -1.08 12.37 -33.14
C ALA A 16 -1.80 13.08 -34.30
N ILE A 17 -3.09 13.38 -34.15
CA ILE A 17 -3.90 14.09 -35.16
C ILE A 17 -3.53 15.59 -35.20
N ARG A 18 -3.18 16.21 -34.07
CA ARG A 18 -2.79 17.63 -33.98
C ARG A 18 -1.38 17.91 -34.47
N THR A 19 -0.53 16.89 -34.57
CA THR A 19 0.87 17.04 -34.99
C THR A 19 0.98 16.84 -36.51
N PRO A 20 1.28 17.89 -37.30
CA PRO A 20 1.19 17.83 -38.77
C PRO A 20 2.16 16.82 -39.40
N GLU A 21 3.33 16.60 -38.79
CA GLU A 21 4.32 15.62 -39.25
C GLU A 21 3.85 14.18 -39.08
N LEU A 22 3.19 13.88 -37.96
CA LEU A 22 2.60 12.57 -37.70
C LEU A 22 1.35 12.35 -38.56
N LEU A 23 0.52 13.38 -38.72
CA LEU A 23 -0.64 13.34 -39.60
C LEU A 23 -0.22 13.05 -41.06
N HIS A 24 0.86 13.67 -41.56
CA HIS A 24 1.37 13.42 -42.91
C HIS A 24 1.99 12.02 -43.07
N ARG A 25 2.52 11.43 -41.99
CA ARG A 25 2.97 10.02 -41.99
C ARG A 25 1.82 9.03 -41.91
N LEU A 26 0.74 9.39 -41.21
CA LEU A 26 -0.48 8.58 -41.08
C LEU A 26 -1.37 8.69 -42.33
N LEU A 27 -1.32 9.83 -43.03
CA LEU A 27 -2.10 10.15 -44.23
C LEU A 27 -1.19 10.71 -45.35
N PRO A 28 -0.37 9.87 -46.01
CA PRO A 28 0.58 10.33 -47.03
C PRO A 28 -0.08 11.08 -48.21
N ASN A 29 -1.36 10.82 -48.47
CA ASN A 29 -2.09 11.31 -49.65
C ASN A 29 -3.36 12.12 -49.30
N GLY A 30 -3.52 12.59 -48.05
CA GLY A 30 -4.70 13.39 -47.63
C GLY A 30 -6.03 12.63 -47.62
N GLY A 31 -5.99 11.29 -47.46
CA GLY A 31 -7.17 10.44 -47.35
C GLY A 31 -7.88 10.55 -45.99
N PRO A 32 -9.03 9.86 -45.81
CA PRO A 32 -9.70 9.78 -44.51
C PRO A 32 -8.82 9.07 -43.47
N LEU A 33 -9.01 9.41 -42.19
CA LEU A 33 -8.30 8.76 -41.07
C LEU A 33 -8.52 7.23 -41.12
N PRO A 34 -7.50 6.42 -40.79
CA PRO A 34 -7.65 4.97 -40.74
C PRO A 34 -8.75 4.53 -39.75
N GLU A 35 -9.60 3.58 -40.13
CA GLU A 35 -10.72 3.08 -39.29
C GLU A 35 -10.26 2.66 -37.89
N TRP A 36 -9.11 1.99 -37.75
CA TRP A 36 -8.58 1.59 -36.43
C TRP A 36 -8.28 2.77 -35.50
N LEU A 37 -7.92 3.94 -36.03
CA LEU A 37 -7.63 5.15 -35.25
C LEU A 37 -8.95 5.84 -34.84
N ILE A 38 -9.97 5.74 -35.70
CA ILE A 38 -11.34 6.20 -35.39
C ILE A 38 -11.92 5.32 -34.28
N ASP A 39 -11.84 4.00 -34.41
CA ASP A 39 -12.30 3.04 -33.41
C ASP A 39 -11.59 3.24 -32.05
N LEU A 40 -10.26 3.42 -32.06
CA LEU A 40 -9.48 3.69 -30.84
C LEU A 40 -9.89 5.01 -30.19
N ARG A 41 -10.24 6.02 -31.00
CA ARG A 41 -10.69 7.33 -30.54
C ARG A 41 -12.13 7.30 -30.02
N GLU A 42 -13.01 6.52 -30.63
CA GLU A 42 -14.38 6.27 -30.15
C GLU A 42 -14.38 5.48 -28.84
N ASP A 43 -13.51 4.46 -28.72
CA ASP A 43 -13.28 3.71 -27.47
C ASP A 43 -12.77 4.61 -26.34
N GLN A 44 -11.97 5.64 -26.66
CA GLN A 44 -11.48 6.63 -25.70
C GLN A 44 -12.51 7.73 -25.35
N LEU A 45 -13.42 8.08 -26.28
CA LEU A 45 -14.34 9.23 -26.13
C LEU A 45 -15.79 8.87 -25.77
N GLY A 46 -16.22 7.61 -25.84
CA GLY A 46 -17.42 7.19 -25.13
C GLY A 46 -18.13 5.96 -25.64
N ALA A 47 -18.74 5.23 -24.71
CA ALA A 47 -19.97 4.51 -25.01
C ALA A 47 -21.16 5.48 -24.90
N PRO A 48 -21.86 5.83 -26.00
CA PRO A 48 -23.12 6.53 -25.90
C PRO A 48 -24.24 5.56 -25.47
N ILE A 49 -25.14 6.10 -24.64
CA ILE A 49 -26.40 5.49 -24.21
C ILE A 49 -27.24 5.15 -25.45
N LYS A 50 -27.40 3.87 -25.77
CA LYS A 50 -28.46 3.40 -26.69
C LYS A 50 -29.69 2.98 -25.88
N SER A 51 -30.75 3.77 -26.05
CA SER A 51 -32.11 3.48 -25.61
C SER A 51 -32.77 2.42 -26.48
N SER A 52 -33.32 1.38 -25.84
CA SER A 52 -34.49 0.53 -26.22
C SER A 52 -34.24 -0.87 -25.61
N SER A 53 -35.18 -1.63 -25.08
CA SER A 53 -36.64 -1.64 -25.08
C SER A 53 -37.09 -2.52 -23.90
N SER A 54 -38.36 -2.36 -23.52
CA SER A 54 -39.06 -3.07 -22.45
C SER A 54 -38.96 -4.59 -22.51
N SER A 55 -38.52 -5.22 -21.41
CA SER A 55 -39.15 -6.48 -20.97
C SER A 55 -39.16 -6.57 -19.44
N LYS A 56 -40.37 -6.59 -18.88
CA LYS A 56 -40.60 -6.82 -17.45
C LYS A 56 -40.31 -8.29 -17.15
N LYS A 57 -39.24 -8.58 -16.41
CA LYS A 57 -39.13 -9.81 -15.62
C LYS A 57 -38.73 -9.45 -14.19
N ARG A 58 -39.61 -9.82 -13.25
CA ARG A 58 -39.43 -9.63 -11.80
C ARG A 58 -38.18 -10.38 -11.34
N PRO A 59 -37.34 -9.82 -10.45
CA PRO A 59 -36.34 -10.62 -9.79
C PRO A 59 -37.00 -11.42 -8.67
N ILE A 60 -36.78 -12.72 -8.74
CA ILE A 60 -36.93 -13.67 -7.66
C ILE A 60 -35.94 -13.27 -6.57
N ASP A 61 -36.45 -13.06 -5.37
CA ASP A 61 -35.66 -12.97 -4.15
C ASP A 61 -35.39 -14.40 -3.66
N PRO A 62 -34.14 -14.77 -3.38
CA PRO A 62 -33.91 -15.69 -2.29
C PRO A 62 -32.85 -15.11 -1.35
N ASN A 63 -33.30 -14.93 -0.11
CA ASN A 63 -32.48 -14.75 1.07
C ASN A 63 -31.19 -15.58 1.00
N GLY A 64 -30.07 -14.87 0.96
CA GLY A 64 -28.73 -15.40 1.05
C GLY A 64 -27.77 -14.24 1.27
N GLN A 65 -27.80 -13.66 2.47
CA GLN A 65 -26.92 -12.58 2.91
C GLN A 65 -25.44 -13.00 2.80
N ARG A 66 -24.86 -12.88 1.60
CA ARG A 66 -23.43 -12.55 1.47
C ARG A 66 -23.37 -11.04 1.60
N GLY A 67 -22.79 -10.55 2.70
CA GLY A 67 -22.66 -9.11 2.95
C GLY A 67 -22.13 -8.41 1.69
N CYS A 68 -22.96 -7.56 1.07
CA CYS A 68 -22.53 -6.86 -0.13
C CYS A 68 -21.51 -5.81 0.29
N TRP A 69 -20.23 -6.05 -0.02
CA TRP A 69 -19.15 -5.10 0.23
C TRP A 69 -19.25 -3.85 -0.68
N ILE A 70 -20.18 -3.87 -1.63
CA ILE A 70 -20.54 -2.79 -2.55
C ILE A 70 -21.54 -1.88 -1.85
N LYS A 71 -21.23 -0.58 -1.76
CA LYS A 71 -22.07 0.41 -1.10
C LYS A 71 -23.12 0.94 -2.07
N LYS A 72 -24.39 0.69 -1.76
CA LYS A 72 -25.53 1.12 -2.61
C LYS A 72 -25.78 2.64 -2.54
N ASP A 73 -25.56 3.28 -1.38
CA ASP A 73 -25.90 4.70 -1.14
C ASP A 73 -24.73 5.49 -0.52
N ASN A 74 -23.68 5.78 -1.29
CA ASN A 74 -22.54 6.56 -0.78
C ASN A 74 -22.76 8.09 -0.79
N PHE A 75 -23.73 8.59 -1.56
CA PHE A 75 -24.07 10.02 -1.62
C PHE A 75 -25.19 10.40 -0.65
N HIS A 76 -25.18 11.64 -0.18
CA HIS A 76 -26.25 12.20 0.66
C HIS A 76 -27.49 12.46 -0.18
N THR A 77 -28.42 11.51 -0.23
CA THR A 77 -29.77 11.75 -0.77
C THR A 77 -30.59 12.56 0.24
N ARG A 78 -31.35 13.58 -0.23
CA ARG A 78 -32.31 14.34 0.58
C ARG A 78 -33.35 13.37 1.17
N GLY A 79 -33.22 12.99 2.44
CA GLY A 79 -34.27 12.29 3.20
C GLY A 79 -33.95 10.92 3.81
N GLY A 80 -32.67 10.55 4.04
CA GLY A 80 -32.31 9.28 4.67
C GLY A 80 -32.08 9.36 6.20
N ILE A 81 -32.89 8.64 6.98
CA ILE A 81 -32.77 8.50 8.44
C ILE A 81 -31.41 7.89 8.82
N HIS A 82 -30.73 8.51 9.78
CA HIS A 82 -29.45 8.06 10.34
C HIS A 82 -29.61 6.69 11.01
N LYS A 83 -28.98 5.64 10.48
CA LYS A 83 -28.80 4.38 11.22
C LYS A 83 -27.54 4.46 12.08
N ARG A 84 -27.75 4.33 13.40
CA ARG A 84 -26.74 4.32 14.46
C ARG A 84 -25.70 3.22 14.23
N LYS A 85 -24.41 3.54 14.48
CA LYS A 85 -23.28 2.60 14.50
C LYS A 85 -23.60 1.39 15.38
N ARG A 86 -23.47 0.17 14.83
CA ARG A 86 -23.51 -1.08 15.60
C ARG A 86 -22.28 -1.14 16.52
N LYS A 87 -22.53 -1.44 17.80
CA LYS A 87 -21.50 -1.65 18.83
C LYS A 87 -20.68 -2.89 18.48
N LEU A 88 -19.35 -2.81 18.60
CA LEU A 88 -18.44 -3.94 18.40
C LEU A 88 -18.62 -4.94 19.54
N GLU A 89 -19.04 -6.15 19.21
CA GLU A 89 -18.98 -7.29 20.14
C GLU A 89 -17.50 -7.67 20.35
N ALA A 90 -17.10 -7.77 21.61
CA ALA A 90 -15.76 -8.17 22.01
C ALA A 90 -15.52 -9.63 21.60
N ARG A 91 -14.50 -9.86 20.76
CA ARG A 91 -14.00 -11.22 20.50
C ARG A 91 -13.23 -11.71 21.72
N SER A 92 -13.48 -12.96 22.09
CA SER A 92 -12.76 -13.66 23.15
C SER A 92 -11.27 -13.82 22.81
N VAL A 93 -10.44 -13.61 23.81
CA VAL A 93 -8.98 -13.78 23.77
C VAL A 93 -8.65 -15.23 24.07
N ARG A 94 -8.25 -15.99 23.03
CA ARG A 94 -7.56 -17.31 23.05
C ARG A 94 -6.98 -17.50 21.63
N ASP A 95 -5.78 -17.98 21.35
CA ASP A 95 -4.70 -18.63 22.10
C ASP A 95 -3.36 -18.20 21.46
N ALA A 96 -2.24 -18.49 22.12
CA ALA A 96 -0.89 -18.32 21.58
C ALA A 96 -0.77 -18.90 20.15
N MET A 97 -0.28 -18.08 19.21
CA MET A 97 -0.15 -18.46 17.81
C MET A 97 0.87 -19.59 17.65
N ALA A 98 0.45 -20.71 17.08
CA ALA A 98 1.34 -21.67 16.46
C ALA A 98 2.18 -20.97 15.36
N PRO A 99 3.41 -21.46 15.07
CA PRO A 99 4.24 -20.88 14.02
C PRO A 99 3.48 -20.81 12.70
N LEU A 100 3.57 -19.65 12.05
CA LEU A 100 2.80 -19.33 10.85
C LEU A 100 3.31 -20.23 9.70
N ASN A 101 2.49 -21.16 9.23
CA ASN A 101 2.81 -21.92 8.02
C ASN A 101 2.99 -20.94 6.85
N LEU A 102 3.92 -21.20 5.92
CA LEU A 102 4.16 -20.38 4.72
C LEU A 102 2.87 -19.99 3.99
N ALA A 103 1.92 -20.92 3.83
CA ALA A 103 0.63 -20.60 3.20
C ALA A 103 -0.22 -19.62 4.03
N GLN A 104 -0.12 -19.68 5.37
CA GLN A 104 -0.77 -18.72 6.27
C GLN A 104 -0.08 -17.36 6.20
N HIS A 105 1.25 -17.32 6.16
CA HIS A 105 2.06 -16.11 5.94
C HIS A 105 1.64 -15.38 4.67
N GLN A 106 1.62 -16.10 3.55
CA GLN A 106 1.19 -15.55 2.26
C GLN A 106 -0.22 -14.97 2.31
N ARG A 107 -1.18 -15.73 2.85
CA ARG A 107 -2.57 -15.27 2.97
C ARG A 107 -2.66 -14.03 3.86
N HIS A 108 -1.88 -13.97 4.93
CA HIS A 108 -1.85 -12.84 5.84
C HIS A 108 -1.38 -11.56 5.14
N TYR A 109 -0.22 -11.60 4.50
CA TYR A 109 0.35 -10.41 3.87
C TYR A 109 -0.42 -9.97 2.62
N VAL A 110 -0.85 -10.90 1.77
CA VAL A 110 -1.72 -10.56 0.62
C VAL A 110 -3.03 -9.94 1.11
N HIS A 111 -3.57 -10.42 2.23
CA HIS A 111 -4.74 -9.80 2.83
C HIS A 111 -4.48 -8.38 3.35
N LEU A 112 -3.33 -8.12 4.00
CA LEU A 112 -2.96 -6.77 4.45
C LEU A 112 -2.92 -5.78 3.28
N MET A 113 -2.19 -6.10 2.21
CA MET A 113 -2.11 -5.25 1.02
C MET A 113 -3.46 -5.09 0.33
N SER A 114 -4.22 -6.18 0.18
CA SER A 114 -5.57 -6.15 -0.38
C SER A 114 -6.53 -5.27 0.42
N ARG A 115 -6.38 -5.16 1.75
CA ARG A 115 -7.20 -4.25 2.58
C ARG A 115 -6.93 -2.79 2.23
N VAL A 116 -5.67 -2.42 2.03
CA VAL A 116 -5.25 -1.05 1.69
C VAL A 116 -5.67 -0.71 0.27
N LEU A 117 -5.34 -1.55 -0.72
CA LEU A 117 -5.71 -1.33 -2.12
C LEU A 117 -7.22 -1.28 -2.35
N ASN A 118 -7.99 -2.11 -1.63
CA ASN A 118 -9.43 -2.06 -1.74
C ASN A 118 -10.05 -0.90 -0.96
N ILE A 119 -9.29 -0.09 -0.21
CA ILE A 119 -9.77 1.05 0.60
C ILE A 119 -10.83 0.59 1.59
N ARG A 120 -10.54 -0.50 2.32
CA ARG A 120 -11.46 -0.98 3.35
C ARG A 120 -11.51 0.02 4.50
N THR A 121 -12.67 0.13 5.13
CA THR A 121 -12.84 0.99 6.30
C THR A 121 -11.83 0.61 7.38
N ASN A 122 -11.13 1.61 7.92
CA ASN A 122 -10.06 1.43 8.91
C ASN A 122 -8.89 0.52 8.44
N ALA A 123 -8.63 0.44 7.13
CA ALA A 123 -7.40 -0.21 6.65
C ALA A 123 -6.18 0.67 6.96
N SER A 124 -6.16 1.89 6.43
CA SER A 124 -5.12 2.89 6.65
C SER A 124 -5.76 4.28 6.51
N PRO A 125 -5.86 5.11 7.56
CA PRO A 125 -6.37 6.48 7.43
C PRO A 125 -5.45 7.36 6.58
N PHE A 126 -4.13 7.14 6.62
CA PHE A 126 -3.16 7.82 5.78
C PHE A 126 -2.15 6.84 5.18
N THR A 127 -2.18 6.72 3.86
CA THR A 127 -1.23 5.91 3.08
C THR A 127 -0.28 6.83 2.34
N LEU A 128 1.01 6.71 2.65
CA LEU A 128 2.09 7.40 1.96
C LEU A 128 2.63 6.48 0.87
N ILE A 129 2.67 6.96 -0.36
CA ILE A 129 3.33 6.29 -1.48
C ILE A 129 4.61 7.07 -1.78
N LEU A 130 5.73 6.38 -1.74
CA LEU A 130 7.03 6.92 -2.13
C LEU A 130 7.37 6.40 -3.51
N ASP A 131 7.67 7.30 -4.43
CA ASP A 131 8.10 6.95 -5.78
C ASP A 131 9.35 7.72 -6.18
N ASP A 132 9.87 7.38 -7.35
CA ASP A 132 11.03 8.02 -7.96
C ASP A 132 10.86 8.08 -9.47
N LEU A 133 11.78 8.75 -10.17
CA LEU A 133 11.78 8.81 -11.63
C LEU A 133 11.86 7.42 -12.29
N ASN A 134 12.52 6.47 -11.63
CA ASN A 134 12.67 5.12 -12.15
C ASN A 134 11.39 4.31 -12.03
N GLN A 135 10.53 4.61 -11.07
CA GLN A 135 9.25 3.95 -10.90
C GLN A 135 8.24 4.90 -10.25
N ARG A 136 7.40 5.49 -11.10
CA ARG A 136 6.32 6.39 -10.66
C ARG A 136 5.22 5.64 -9.89
N ALA A 137 4.54 6.34 -8.98
CA ALA A 137 3.42 5.83 -8.17
C ALA A 137 2.14 5.54 -8.99
N MET A 138 2.07 6.05 -10.22
CA MET A 138 0.83 6.10 -10.99
C MET A 138 0.14 4.75 -11.25
N PRO A 139 0.85 3.61 -11.45
CA PRO A 139 0.20 2.30 -11.53
C PRO A 139 -0.54 1.90 -10.24
N VAL A 140 0.01 2.28 -9.07
CA VAL A 140 -0.60 2.00 -7.75
C VAL A 140 -1.79 2.91 -7.51
N VAL A 141 -1.63 4.21 -7.79
CA VAL A 141 -2.70 5.21 -7.65
C VAL A 141 -3.86 4.88 -8.59
N GLY A 142 -3.59 4.55 -9.84
CA GLY A 142 -4.60 4.14 -10.82
C GLY A 142 -5.38 2.91 -10.35
N GLU A 143 -4.73 1.96 -9.70
CA GLU A 143 -5.38 0.78 -9.13
C GLU A 143 -6.24 1.11 -7.91
N LEU A 144 -5.77 1.99 -7.02
CA LEU A 144 -6.55 2.52 -5.90
C LEU A 144 -7.82 3.24 -6.40
N VAL A 145 -7.68 4.12 -7.38
CA VAL A 145 -8.80 4.87 -7.98
C VAL A 145 -9.80 3.91 -8.64
N ARG A 146 -9.32 2.95 -9.43
CA ARG A 146 -10.18 1.94 -10.08
C ARG A 146 -10.96 1.14 -9.05
N ARG A 147 -10.29 0.67 -7.99
CA ARG A 147 -10.93 -0.07 -6.89
C ARG A 147 -11.92 0.80 -6.11
N ALA A 148 -11.60 2.06 -5.85
CA ALA A 148 -12.51 3.02 -5.22
C ALA A 148 -13.82 3.19 -6.00
N LEU A 149 -13.69 3.47 -7.31
CA LEU A 149 -14.81 3.68 -8.21
C LEU A 149 -15.66 2.41 -8.37
N SER A 150 -15.05 1.22 -8.40
CA SER A 150 -15.78 -0.05 -8.43
C SER A 150 -16.65 -0.28 -7.18
N ARG A 151 -16.30 0.36 -6.06
CA ARG A 151 -17.01 0.26 -4.77
C ARG A 151 -17.97 1.42 -4.54
N ASN A 152 -18.14 2.30 -5.52
CA ASN A 152 -18.94 3.52 -5.43
C ASN A 152 -18.43 4.50 -4.35
N VAL A 153 -17.11 4.55 -4.14
CA VAL A 153 -16.45 5.52 -3.26
C VAL A 153 -16.20 6.81 -4.06
N ASN A 154 -16.44 7.97 -3.45
CA ASN A 154 -16.13 9.26 -4.07
C ASN A 154 -14.61 9.43 -4.16
N VAL A 155 -14.07 9.72 -5.34
CA VAL A 155 -12.64 9.92 -5.53
C VAL A 155 -12.38 11.39 -5.79
N VAL A 156 -11.57 12.01 -4.94
CA VAL A 156 -11.12 13.39 -5.07
C VAL A 156 -9.61 13.38 -5.23
N VAL A 157 -9.10 14.02 -6.28
CA VAL A 157 -7.66 14.13 -6.55
C VAL A 157 -7.26 15.61 -6.47
N ILE A 158 -6.26 15.92 -5.64
CA ILE A 158 -5.60 17.21 -5.59
C ILE A 158 -4.45 17.16 -6.58
N SER A 159 -4.62 17.88 -7.69
CA SER A 159 -3.77 17.72 -8.86
C SER A 159 -2.81 18.89 -9.02
N PHE A 160 -1.54 18.61 -8.76
CA PHE A 160 -0.41 19.50 -9.01
C PHE A 160 0.19 19.24 -10.39
N GLU A 161 0.53 17.98 -10.65
CA GLU A 161 1.15 17.53 -11.91
C GLU A 161 0.20 16.74 -12.83
N SER A 162 -0.83 16.10 -12.30
CA SER A 162 -1.73 15.28 -13.12
C SER A 162 -2.77 16.12 -13.84
N THR A 163 -2.94 15.86 -15.13
CA THR A 163 -3.87 16.60 -16.00
C THR A 163 -5.04 15.77 -16.52
N ARG A 164 -4.94 14.44 -16.48
CA ARG A 164 -5.92 13.52 -17.07
C ARG A 164 -6.52 12.62 -16.01
N PHE A 165 -7.84 12.66 -15.89
CA PHE A 165 -8.60 11.82 -14.96
C PHE A 165 -9.82 11.20 -15.64
N HIS A 166 -10.29 10.10 -15.09
CA HIS A 166 -11.59 9.55 -15.48
C HIS A 166 -12.70 10.54 -15.12
N SER A 167 -13.75 10.65 -15.94
CA SER A 167 -14.86 11.61 -15.74
C SER A 167 -15.58 11.51 -14.39
N ALA A 168 -15.51 10.34 -13.76
CA ALA A 168 -16.07 10.06 -12.44
C ALA A 168 -15.20 10.55 -11.26
N VAL A 169 -13.96 10.99 -11.52
CA VAL A 169 -13.03 11.51 -10.52
C VAL A 169 -13.21 13.02 -10.41
N ARG A 170 -13.33 13.52 -9.18
CA ARG A 170 -13.37 14.96 -8.91
C ARG A 170 -11.95 15.47 -8.77
N SER A 171 -11.51 16.33 -9.68
CA SER A 171 -10.20 16.99 -9.59
C SER A 171 -10.35 18.34 -8.89
N VAL A 172 -9.46 18.62 -7.94
CA VAL A 172 -9.22 19.93 -7.36
C VAL A 172 -7.89 20.42 -7.96
N PRO A 173 -7.93 21.33 -8.95
CA PRO A 173 -6.71 21.82 -9.58
C PRO A 173 -5.91 22.66 -8.60
N ALA A 174 -4.72 22.19 -8.26
CA ALA A 174 -3.75 22.90 -7.44
C ALA A 174 -2.60 23.49 -8.28
N HIS A 175 -2.68 23.38 -9.61
CA HIS A 175 -1.72 24.01 -10.51
C HIS A 175 -2.00 25.52 -10.67
N GLY A 176 -1.04 26.39 -10.33
CA GLY A 176 -1.13 27.85 -10.54
C GLY A 176 -1.13 28.66 -9.24
N GLN A 177 -1.73 29.87 -9.26
CA GLN A 177 -1.78 30.78 -8.09
C GLN A 177 -2.92 30.45 -7.10
N SER A 178 -3.17 29.17 -6.87
CA SER A 178 -4.23 28.72 -5.97
C SER A 178 -3.72 28.73 -4.54
N SER A 179 -4.18 29.65 -3.70
CA SER A 179 -3.75 29.68 -2.28
C SER A 179 -4.13 28.38 -1.56
N GLY A 180 -3.27 27.90 -0.65
CA GLY A 180 -3.53 26.70 0.15
C GLY A 180 -4.88 26.68 0.88
N GLU A 181 -5.39 27.84 1.31
CA GLU A 181 -6.75 27.94 1.89
C GLU A 181 -7.86 27.62 0.90
N GLN A 182 -7.70 28.03 -0.37
CA GLN A 182 -8.67 27.75 -1.44
C GLN A 182 -8.71 26.26 -1.75
N ILE A 183 -7.54 25.61 -1.82
CA ILE A 183 -7.42 24.16 -2.02
C ILE A 183 -8.18 23.40 -0.92
N MET A 184 -8.01 23.81 0.34
CA MET A 184 -8.72 23.20 1.48
C MET A 184 -10.24 23.42 1.42
N GLN A 185 -10.70 24.59 1.00
CA GLN A 185 -12.13 24.87 0.82
C GLN A 185 -12.74 24.05 -0.31
N ASP A 186 -12.06 23.93 -1.44
CA ASP A 186 -12.53 23.19 -2.59
C ASP A 186 -12.51 21.67 -2.35
N LEU A 187 -11.49 21.18 -1.63
CA LEU A 187 -11.48 19.82 -1.10
C LEU A 187 -12.70 19.56 -0.21
N GLN A 188 -12.99 20.46 0.72
CA GLN A 188 -14.16 20.32 1.60
C GLN A 188 -15.47 20.30 0.80
N LYS A 189 -15.63 21.17 -0.21
CA LYS A 189 -16.80 21.16 -1.11
C LYS A 189 -16.91 19.83 -1.86
N ALA A 190 -15.81 19.33 -2.40
CA ALA A 190 -15.78 18.08 -3.15
C ALA A 190 -16.10 16.84 -2.31
N MET A 191 -15.86 16.90 -0.99
CA MET A 191 -16.14 15.81 -0.05
C MET A 191 -17.55 15.84 0.55
N ASN A 192 -18.17 17.01 0.70
CA ASN A 192 -19.46 17.17 1.40
C ASN A 192 -20.61 16.31 0.81
N ASP A 193 -20.58 16.02 -0.49
CA ASP A 193 -21.64 15.27 -1.15
C ASP A 193 -21.63 13.77 -0.78
N ALA A 194 -20.50 13.25 -0.30
CA ALA A 194 -20.28 11.83 -0.09
C ALA A 194 -20.06 11.48 1.39
N LYS A 195 -20.45 10.26 1.78
CA LYS A 195 -20.25 9.74 3.14
C LYS A 195 -18.83 9.24 3.37
N GLU A 196 -18.19 8.74 2.32
CA GLU A 196 -16.81 8.26 2.31
C GLU A 196 -16.16 8.67 0.99
N SER A 197 -14.96 9.23 1.10
CA SER A 197 -14.15 9.61 -0.04
C SER A 197 -12.74 8.99 0.05
N LEU A 198 -12.13 8.77 -1.10
CA LEU A 198 -10.70 8.60 -1.27
C LEU A 198 -10.14 9.95 -1.72
N VAL A 199 -9.24 10.52 -0.92
CA VAL A 199 -8.52 11.75 -1.28
C VAL A 199 -7.11 11.35 -1.70
N VAL A 200 -6.74 11.64 -2.94
CA VAL A 200 -5.40 11.43 -3.47
C VAL A 200 -4.71 12.79 -3.63
N VAL A 201 -3.50 12.91 -3.13
CA VAL A 201 -2.62 14.06 -3.38
C VAL A 201 -1.47 13.59 -4.26
N ASP A 202 -1.35 14.19 -5.43
CA ASP A 202 -0.37 13.75 -6.44
C ASP A 202 1.06 14.13 -6.07
N SER A 203 1.28 15.28 -5.43
CA SER A 203 2.59 15.67 -4.89
C SER A 203 2.40 16.28 -3.51
N LEU A 204 2.79 15.53 -2.47
CA LEU A 204 2.81 16.03 -1.10
C LEU A 204 3.90 17.09 -0.89
N TYR A 205 4.98 17.04 -1.67
CA TYR A 205 6.05 18.02 -1.57
C TYR A 205 5.52 19.43 -1.89
N GLU A 206 4.81 19.59 -3.01
CA GLU A 206 4.25 20.88 -3.43
C GLU A 206 3.19 21.37 -2.43
N LEU A 207 2.30 20.47 -1.99
CA LEU A 207 1.26 20.80 -1.02
C LEU A 207 1.82 21.39 0.29
N LEU A 208 2.91 20.82 0.81
CA LEU A 208 3.44 21.20 2.12
C LEU A 208 4.45 22.34 2.03
N ASN A 209 5.38 22.28 1.06
CA ASN A 209 6.49 23.23 0.98
C ASN A 209 6.20 24.46 0.13
N VAL A 210 5.42 24.30 -0.95
CA VAL A 210 5.11 25.42 -1.88
C VAL A 210 3.85 26.13 -1.41
N GLU A 211 2.78 25.38 -1.17
CA GLU A 211 1.49 25.94 -0.76
C GLU A 211 1.36 26.18 0.75
N GLY A 212 2.29 25.64 1.55
CA GLY A 212 2.34 25.87 3.00
C GLY A 212 1.16 25.27 3.78
N ILE A 213 0.50 24.24 3.26
CA ILE A 213 -0.61 23.59 3.96
C ILE A 213 -0.05 22.63 5.01
N ASP A 214 -0.49 22.76 6.26
CA ASP A 214 -0.12 21.81 7.30
C ASP A 214 -0.72 20.42 7.06
N MET A 215 0.12 19.39 7.13
CA MET A 215 -0.30 17.99 7.01
C MET A 215 -1.37 17.60 8.05
N SER A 216 -1.28 18.16 9.26
CA SER A 216 -2.26 17.97 10.32
C SER A 216 -3.64 18.52 9.95
N ALA A 217 -3.70 19.65 9.24
CA ALA A 217 -4.95 20.27 8.82
C ALA A 217 -5.67 19.40 7.77
N ILE A 218 -4.94 18.93 6.75
CA ILE A 218 -5.53 18.05 5.72
C ILE A 218 -5.93 16.70 6.31
N PHE A 219 -5.12 16.12 7.20
CA PHE A 219 -5.45 14.86 7.86
C PHE A 219 -6.70 14.98 8.74
N ASN A 220 -6.83 16.06 9.53
CA ASN A 220 -8.00 16.30 10.36
C ASN A 220 -9.26 16.53 9.55
N LEU A 221 -9.14 17.21 8.40
CA LEU A 221 -10.26 17.37 7.47
C LEU A 221 -10.69 16.01 6.91
N VAL A 222 -9.76 15.24 6.35
CA VAL A 222 -10.09 14.00 5.62
C VAL A 222 -10.45 12.84 6.56
N ALA A 223 -9.55 12.47 7.47
CA ALA A 223 -9.73 11.33 8.36
C ALA A 223 -10.58 11.67 9.58
N GLY A 224 -10.42 12.88 10.15
CA GLY A 224 -11.15 13.32 11.34
C GLY A 224 -12.61 13.63 11.06
N LYS A 225 -12.88 14.59 10.16
CA LYS A 225 -14.23 15.10 9.88
C LYS A 225 -15.05 14.17 8.99
N PHE A 226 -14.46 13.67 7.90
CA PHE A 226 -15.16 12.86 6.89
C PHE A 226 -14.90 11.36 6.99
N ALA A 227 -14.13 10.89 7.99
CA ALA A 227 -13.79 9.46 8.16
C ALA A 227 -13.32 8.78 6.85
N SER A 228 -12.62 9.55 6.02
CA SER A 228 -12.20 9.21 4.66
C SER A 228 -10.74 8.80 4.62
N THR A 229 -10.29 8.22 3.51
CA THR A 229 -8.91 7.74 3.36
C THR A 229 -8.08 8.77 2.61
N LEU A 230 -6.92 9.15 3.18
CA LEU A 230 -5.94 10.00 2.53
C LEU A 230 -4.82 9.15 1.93
N VAL A 231 -4.52 9.37 0.66
CA VAL A 231 -3.38 8.81 -0.05
C VAL A 231 -2.55 9.98 -0.56
N GLY A 232 -1.27 10.01 -0.25
CA GLY A 232 -0.38 11.05 -0.75
C GLY A 232 0.86 10.43 -1.37
N VAL A 233 1.25 10.95 -2.53
CA VAL A 233 2.46 10.57 -3.22
C VAL A 233 3.57 11.56 -2.87
N TYR A 234 4.76 11.04 -2.58
CA TYR A 234 5.95 11.83 -2.33
C TYR A 234 7.10 11.31 -3.19
N HIS A 235 7.58 12.16 -4.08
CA HIS A 235 8.69 11.89 -4.98
C HIS A 235 10.02 11.99 -4.20
N GLN A 236 10.75 10.87 -4.12
CA GLN A 236 12.02 10.79 -3.38
C GLN A 236 13.16 11.55 -4.06
N ASP A 237 13.02 11.86 -5.34
CA ASP A 237 13.96 12.63 -6.15
C ASP A 237 13.83 14.14 -5.96
N MET A 238 12.85 14.60 -5.19
CA MET A 238 12.73 16.00 -4.80
C MET A 238 13.50 16.27 -3.50
N PHE A 239 14.52 17.11 -3.59
CA PHE A 239 15.28 17.54 -2.42
C PHE A 239 14.68 18.84 -1.86
N PRO A 240 14.15 18.84 -0.62
CA PRO A 240 13.73 20.07 0.02
C PRO A 240 14.94 20.99 0.26
N GLU A 241 14.77 22.28 -0.02
CA GLU A 241 15.70 23.29 0.46
C GLU A 241 15.59 23.35 1.99
N GLN A 242 16.70 23.10 2.69
CA GLN A 242 16.73 23.27 4.14
C GLN A 242 16.79 24.76 4.46
N ASP A 243 15.79 25.29 5.18
CA ASP A 243 15.86 26.66 5.66
C ASP A 243 16.97 26.76 6.72
N PRO A 244 18.04 27.53 6.49
CA PRO A 244 19.14 27.67 7.43
C PRO A 244 18.70 28.25 8.78
N ARG A 245 17.53 28.90 8.85
CA ARG A 245 16.95 29.44 10.08
C ARG A 245 16.38 28.37 11.00
N ASN A 246 16.09 27.18 10.47
CA ASN A 246 15.47 26.09 11.22
C ASN A 246 16.20 24.77 10.98
N ALA A 247 17.51 24.79 11.19
CA ALA A 247 18.41 23.65 10.94
C ALA A 247 18.04 22.37 11.73
N TYR A 248 17.33 22.51 12.86
CA TYR A 248 16.87 21.38 13.68
C TYR A 248 15.48 20.85 13.29
N ALA A 249 14.80 21.48 12.33
CA ALA A 249 13.50 21.00 11.88
C ALA A 249 13.67 19.68 11.10
N PRO A 250 12.83 18.67 11.36
CA PRO A 250 12.88 17.42 10.62
C PRO A 250 12.56 17.67 9.15
N GLN A 251 13.11 16.83 8.27
CA GLN A 251 12.78 16.92 6.86
C GLN A 251 11.28 16.61 6.64
N PRO A 252 10.62 17.26 5.66
CA PRO A 252 9.21 17.02 5.38
C PRO A 252 8.89 15.54 5.18
N LEU A 253 9.76 14.80 4.47
CA LEU A 253 9.61 13.36 4.27
C LEU A 253 9.55 12.59 5.60
N ASP A 254 10.38 12.93 6.57
CA ASP A 254 10.44 12.24 7.87
C ASP A 254 9.17 12.51 8.69
N LEU A 255 8.67 13.74 8.65
CA LEU A 255 7.40 14.11 9.28
C LEU A 255 6.23 13.31 8.67
N ILE A 256 6.16 13.25 7.34
CA ILE A 256 5.08 12.54 6.64
C ILE A 256 5.18 11.03 6.88
N LYS A 257 6.39 10.44 6.82
CA LYS A 257 6.64 9.04 7.18
C LYS A 257 6.25 8.76 8.62
N TYR A 258 6.48 9.70 9.54
CA TYR A 258 6.06 9.56 10.94
C TYR A 258 4.53 9.55 11.07
N MET A 259 3.82 10.42 10.34
CA MET A 259 2.35 10.48 10.36
C MET A 259 1.66 9.31 9.64
N ALA A 260 2.32 8.70 8.66
CA ALA A 260 1.76 7.62 7.84
C ALA A 260 1.45 6.37 8.66
N THR A 261 0.27 5.80 8.42
CA THR A 261 -0.12 4.48 8.96
C THR A 261 0.30 3.34 8.05
N SER A 262 0.50 3.63 6.76
CA SER A 262 1.05 2.69 5.79
C SER A 262 1.99 3.45 4.86
N VAL A 263 3.20 2.93 4.67
CA VAL A 263 4.20 3.49 3.76
C VAL A 263 4.43 2.45 2.67
N ILE A 264 4.30 2.85 1.41
CA ILE A 264 4.49 1.99 0.25
C ILE A 264 5.57 2.61 -0.61
N THR A 265 6.71 1.93 -0.73
CA THR A 265 7.80 2.37 -1.61
C THR A 265 7.71 1.62 -2.93
N CYS A 266 7.66 2.38 -4.03
CA CYS A 266 7.60 1.85 -5.38
C CYS A 266 9.02 1.55 -5.88
N LYS A 267 9.23 0.36 -6.44
CA LYS A 267 10.48 -0.03 -7.11
C LYS A 267 10.18 -0.62 -8.49
N SER A 268 11.04 -0.30 -9.46
CA SER A 268 10.93 -0.87 -10.81
C SER A 268 11.19 -2.37 -10.75
N PHE A 269 10.31 -3.16 -11.36
CA PHE A 269 10.44 -4.62 -11.38
C PHE A 269 11.70 -5.07 -12.12
N ALA A 270 12.07 -4.39 -13.21
CA ALA A 270 13.30 -4.69 -13.95
C ALA A 270 14.56 -4.49 -13.08
N HIS A 271 14.60 -3.42 -12.28
CA HIS A 271 15.71 -3.13 -11.38
C HIS A 271 15.83 -4.20 -10.27
N VAL A 272 14.70 -4.61 -9.69
CA VAL A 272 14.67 -5.68 -8.68
C VAL A 272 15.14 -7.02 -9.25
N LEU A 273 14.78 -7.33 -10.50
CA LEU A 273 15.30 -8.52 -11.18
C LEU A 273 16.80 -8.42 -11.49
N ALA A 274 17.28 -7.25 -11.90
CA ALA A 274 18.70 -7.02 -12.17
C ALA A 274 19.53 -7.16 -10.89
N ALA A 275 19.07 -6.58 -9.78
CA ALA A 275 19.67 -6.74 -8.45
C ALA A 275 19.71 -8.21 -8.01
N LYS A 276 18.60 -8.93 -8.20
CA LYS A 276 18.55 -10.37 -7.93
C LYS A 276 19.55 -11.15 -8.79
N ALA A 277 19.59 -10.90 -10.11
CA ALA A 277 20.48 -11.60 -11.03
C ALA A 277 21.96 -11.32 -10.73
N ALA A 278 22.30 -10.11 -10.31
CA ALA A 278 23.63 -9.76 -9.84
C ALA A 278 23.98 -10.55 -8.58
N LYS A 279 23.08 -10.60 -7.59
CA LYS A 279 23.26 -11.37 -6.35
C LYS A 279 23.46 -12.87 -6.60
N GLU A 280 22.66 -13.48 -7.48
CA GLU A 280 22.81 -14.90 -7.84
C GLU A 280 24.14 -15.19 -8.56
N ARG A 281 24.68 -14.21 -9.29
CA ARG A 281 25.99 -14.32 -9.96
C ARG A 281 27.16 -13.81 -9.12
N SER A 282 26.91 -13.42 -7.86
CA SER A 282 27.91 -12.77 -6.99
C SER A 282 28.57 -11.55 -7.63
N LEU A 283 27.82 -10.81 -8.45
CA LEU A 283 28.23 -9.54 -9.04
C LEU A 283 27.79 -8.36 -8.15
N PRO A 284 28.44 -7.20 -8.25
CA PRO A 284 27.97 -6.00 -7.58
C PRO A 284 26.54 -5.64 -8.02
N GLU A 285 25.73 -5.18 -7.07
CA GLU A 285 24.36 -4.77 -7.34
C GLU A 285 24.34 -3.55 -8.28
N PRO A 286 23.54 -3.56 -9.35
CA PRO A 286 23.39 -2.41 -10.22
C PRO A 286 22.82 -1.23 -9.44
N THR A 287 23.49 -0.08 -9.52
CA THR A 287 23.00 1.17 -8.96
C THR A 287 22.07 1.86 -9.94
N HIS A 288 20.95 2.40 -9.44
CA HIS A 288 19.94 3.07 -10.24
C HIS A 288 19.62 4.47 -9.68
N GLY A 289 19.25 5.41 -10.56
CA GLY A 289 18.83 6.76 -10.18
C GLY A 289 19.90 7.52 -9.40
N LEU A 290 19.49 8.20 -8.33
CA LEU A 290 20.36 9.03 -7.49
C LEU A 290 21.52 8.25 -6.83
N LEU A 291 21.34 6.95 -6.59
CA LEU A 291 22.37 6.09 -6.01
C LEU A 291 23.55 5.84 -6.96
N GLN A 292 23.40 6.14 -8.24
CA GLN A 292 24.49 6.05 -9.22
C GLN A 292 25.56 7.14 -9.00
N GLY A 293 25.27 8.17 -8.19
CA GLY A 293 26.17 9.31 -7.97
C GLY A 293 26.41 10.14 -9.25
N ALA A 294 25.59 9.93 -10.28
CA ALA A 294 25.64 10.71 -11.51
C ALA A 294 24.97 12.06 -11.26
N GLU A 295 25.68 13.15 -11.53
CA GLU A 295 25.13 14.50 -11.44
C GLU A 295 24.04 14.70 -12.50
N GLY A 296 22.91 15.26 -12.09
CA GLY A 296 21.77 15.57 -12.96
C GLY A 296 20.60 14.60 -12.83
N ILE A 297 19.61 14.78 -13.71
CA ILE A 297 18.38 13.96 -13.73
C ILE A 297 18.66 12.72 -14.57
N VAL A 298 18.89 11.58 -13.92
CA VAL A 298 19.18 10.31 -14.59
C VAL A 298 18.02 9.34 -14.42
N GLN A 299 17.41 8.96 -15.53
CA GLN A 299 16.43 7.89 -15.60
C GLN A 299 17.05 6.67 -16.29
N CYS A 300 16.94 5.49 -15.67
CA CYS A 300 17.41 4.25 -16.26
C CYS A 300 16.56 3.85 -17.48
N LEU A 301 17.17 3.17 -18.47
CA LEU A 301 16.46 2.70 -19.66
C LEU A 301 15.35 1.69 -19.33
N ASP A 302 15.56 0.83 -18.34
CA ASP A 302 14.60 -0.17 -17.88
C ASP A 302 13.71 0.34 -16.71
N ALA A 303 13.63 1.66 -16.55
CA ALA A 303 12.70 2.30 -15.63
C ALA A 303 11.23 2.07 -16.04
N ASN A 304 10.32 2.16 -15.07
CA ASN A 304 8.88 2.10 -15.24
C ASN A 304 8.42 0.84 -16.01
N ASP A 305 8.82 -0.33 -15.51
CA ASP A 305 8.51 -1.61 -16.15
C ASP A 305 7.00 -1.81 -16.36
N HIS A 306 6.61 -2.05 -17.60
CA HIS A 306 5.22 -2.25 -18.02
C HIS A 306 4.58 -3.54 -17.44
N ARG A 307 5.40 -4.51 -17.00
CA ARG A 307 4.92 -5.77 -16.43
C ARG A 307 4.22 -5.56 -15.08
N GLY A 308 4.67 -4.57 -14.32
CA GLY A 308 4.15 -4.27 -12.99
C GLY A 308 5.16 -3.55 -12.13
N VAL A 309 4.72 -3.21 -10.92
CA VAL A 309 5.50 -2.48 -9.93
C VAL A 309 5.77 -3.36 -8.71
N VAL A 310 6.97 -3.27 -8.15
CA VAL A 310 7.31 -3.88 -6.86
C VAL A 310 7.01 -2.88 -5.75
N LEU A 311 6.34 -3.33 -4.70
CA LEU A 311 5.90 -2.51 -3.58
C LEU A 311 6.55 -3.03 -2.31
N GLU A 312 7.44 -2.24 -1.73
CA GLU A 312 7.93 -2.48 -0.38
C GLU A 312 7.00 -1.75 0.57
N ALA A 313 6.14 -2.49 1.26
CA ALA A 313 5.09 -1.89 2.08
C ALA A 313 5.36 -2.15 3.56
N GLU A 314 5.29 -1.07 4.34
CA GLU A 314 5.32 -1.07 5.79
C GLU A 314 3.92 -0.69 6.32
N PHE A 315 3.31 -1.60 7.08
CA PHE A 315 2.04 -1.39 7.75
C PHE A 315 2.26 -1.23 9.25
N ARG A 316 1.77 -0.13 9.84
CA ARG A 316 1.88 0.09 11.28
C ARG A 316 0.67 -0.48 12.00
N ARG A 317 0.91 -1.44 12.90
CA ARG A 317 -0.13 -2.01 13.76
C ARG A 317 -0.58 -0.99 14.81
N LYS A 318 -1.76 -1.24 15.41
CA LYS A 318 -2.24 -0.48 16.57
C LYS A 318 -1.31 -0.56 17.78
N SER A 319 -0.45 -1.59 17.85
CA SER A 319 0.59 -1.72 18.86
C SER A 319 1.82 -0.84 18.60
N GLY A 320 1.87 -0.13 17.47
CA GLY A 320 3.04 0.66 17.04
C GLY A 320 4.11 -0.15 16.31
N ARG A 321 4.09 -1.50 16.39
CA ARG A 321 5.05 -2.35 15.68
C ARG A 321 4.80 -2.32 14.17
N PRO A 322 5.82 -2.03 13.34
CA PRO A 322 5.70 -2.11 11.89
C PRO A 322 5.73 -3.55 11.40
N GLU A 323 4.99 -3.82 10.33
CA GLU A 323 5.02 -5.06 9.55
C GLU A 323 5.41 -4.72 8.11
N SER A 324 6.54 -5.22 7.65
CA SER A 324 7.06 -4.95 6.32
C SER A 324 7.05 -6.20 5.45
N GLU A 325 6.65 -6.06 4.19
CA GLU A 325 6.71 -7.15 3.21
C GLU A 325 6.86 -6.60 1.79
N THR A 326 7.39 -7.42 0.89
CA THR A 326 7.57 -7.08 -0.53
C THR A 326 6.50 -7.73 -1.42
N TYR A 327 5.80 -6.89 -2.16
CA TYR A 327 4.68 -7.27 -3.02
C TYR A 327 5.01 -6.99 -4.48
N PHE A 328 4.36 -7.73 -5.35
CA PHE A 328 4.31 -7.44 -6.78
C PHE A 328 2.87 -7.12 -7.18
N LEU A 329 2.68 -5.93 -7.75
CA LEU A 329 1.44 -5.49 -8.34
C LEU A 329 1.61 -5.46 -9.86
N ARG A 330 1.05 -6.46 -10.54
CA ARG A 330 1.02 -6.45 -12.00
C ARG A 330 0.07 -5.38 -12.55
N THR A 331 0.29 -4.97 -13.79
CA THR A 331 -0.65 -4.12 -14.52
C THR A 331 -2.02 -4.81 -14.65
N ALA A 332 -3.08 -4.07 -14.31
CA ALA A 332 -4.44 -4.60 -14.35
C ALA A 332 -4.92 -4.81 -15.78
N ARG A 333 -5.75 -5.84 -15.99
CA ARG A 333 -6.33 -6.21 -17.28
C ARG A 333 -7.84 -6.10 -17.21
N HIS A 334 -8.49 -5.84 -18.34
CA HIS A 334 -9.96 -5.79 -18.41
C HIS A 334 -10.63 -7.09 -17.94
N SER A 335 -9.97 -8.24 -18.13
CA SER A 335 -10.46 -9.56 -17.68
C SER A 335 -10.59 -9.68 -16.17
N ASP A 336 -9.83 -8.90 -15.41
CA ASP A 336 -9.74 -8.97 -13.95
C ASP A 336 -11.00 -8.44 -13.27
N TYR A 337 -11.73 -7.57 -13.97
CA TYR A 337 -12.96 -6.96 -13.47
C TYR A 337 -14.18 -7.59 -14.12
N SER A 338 -15.29 -7.56 -13.38
CA SER A 338 -16.60 -7.86 -13.96
C SER A 338 -17.01 -6.76 -14.94
N VAL A 339 -18.07 -7.03 -15.71
CA VAL A 339 -18.74 -5.96 -16.45
C VAL A 339 -19.27 -4.93 -15.44
N PRO A 340 -19.10 -3.62 -15.67
CA PRO A 340 -19.65 -2.60 -14.80
C PRO A 340 -21.17 -2.75 -14.68
N THR A 341 -21.69 -2.71 -13.46
CA THR A 341 -23.12 -2.89 -13.18
C THR A 341 -23.64 -1.65 -12.47
N GLY A 342 -24.85 -1.18 -12.82
CA GLY A 342 -25.53 -0.11 -12.08
C GLY A 342 -24.96 1.30 -12.27
N GLY A 343 -24.47 1.64 -13.46
CA GLY A 343 -23.96 2.99 -13.77
C GLY A 343 -22.58 3.30 -13.19
N LEU A 344 -21.90 2.33 -12.59
CA LEU A 344 -20.52 2.45 -12.15
C LEU A 344 -19.56 2.41 -13.36
N PRO A 345 -18.44 3.15 -13.34
CA PRO A 345 -17.49 3.16 -14.44
C PRO A 345 -16.64 1.87 -14.51
N TYR A 346 -16.42 1.21 -13.38
CA TYR A 346 -15.65 -0.02 -13.29
C TYR A 346 -16.45 -1.13 -12.61
N GLY A 347 -16.28 -2.37 -13.07
CA GLY A 347 -16.84 -3.54 -12.41
C GLY A 347 -16.03 -3.97 -11.19
N ILE A 348 -16.53 -4.98 -10.48
CA ILE A 348 -15.92 -5.48 -9.25
C ILE A 348 -14.73 -6.37 -9.62
N LEU A 349 -13.66 -6.29 -8.82
CA LEU A 349 -12.51 -7.17 -8.96
C LEU A 349 -12.94 -8.64 -8.73
N LYS A 350 -12.65 -9.53 -9.69
CA LYS A 350 -13.00 -10.95 -9.60
C LYS A 350 -12.06 -11.71 -8.66
N GLN A 351 -10.76 -11.47 -8.79
CA GLN A 351 -9.72 -12.14 -8.03
C GLN A 351 -8.59 -11.17 -7.74
N GLU A 352 -8.04 -11.25 -6.52
CA GLU A 352 -6.85 -10.48 -6.15
C GLU A 352 -5.65 -10.97 -6.96
N PHE A 353 -4.94 -10.04 -7.58
CA PHE A 353 -3.76 -10.32 -8.41
C PHE A 353 -2.46 -9.77 -7.83
N VAL A 354 -2.51 -9.17 -6.64
CA VAL A 354 -1.32 -8.87 -5.86
C VAL A 354 -0.77 -10.16 -5.28
N THR A 355 0.53 -10.36 -5.43
CA THR A 355 1.26 -11.50 -4.89
C THR A 355 2.47 -11.04 -4.11
N LEU A 356 3.02 -11.90 -3.27
CA LEU A 356 4.36 -11.67 -2.73
C LEU A 356 5.39 -11.75 -3.85
N LEU A 357 6.48 -10.99 -3.71
CA LEU A 357 7.54 -10.94 -4.72
C LEU A 357 8.14 -12.33 -5.00
N ASP A 358 8.35 -13.13 -3.96
CA ASP A 358 8.88 -14.50 -4.06
C ASP A 358 8.02 -15.45 -4.89
N MET A 359 6.72 -15.15 -5.03
CA MET A 359 5.78 -15.98 -5.78
C MET A 359 5.72 -15.63 -7.26
N VAL A 360 6.38 -14.55 -7.67
CA VAL A 360 6.45 -14.17 -9.08
C VAL A 360 7.42 -15.10 -9.78
N PRO A 361 7.02 -15.86 -10.82
CA PRO A 361 7.92 -16.86 -11.42
C PRO A 361 9.21 -16.30 -12.01
N ALA A 362 9.20 -15.03 -12.43
CA ALA A 362 10.40 -14.35 -12.92
C ALA A 362 11.36 -13.94 -11.79
N TYR A 363 10.87 -13.83 -10.55
CA TYR A 363 11.67 -13.49 -9.39
C TYR A 363 11.96 -14.72 -8.51
N GLY A 364 11.01 -15.58 -8.18
CA GLY A 364 11.25 -16.79 -7.38
C GLY A 364 11.99 -17.86 -8.19
N SER A 365 13.17 -18.30 -7.73
CA SER A 365 13.82 -19.49 -8.29
C SER A 365 13.10 -20.74 -7.78
N GLN A 366 12.97 -21.77 -8.62
CA GLN A 366 12.31 -23.04 -8.23
C GLN A 366 13.00 -23.71 -7.02
N GLU A 367 14.30 -23.50 -6.88
CA GLU A 367 15.10 -23.96 -5.73
C GLU A 367 14.73 -23.23 -4.44
N VAL A 368 14.56 -21.90 -4.48
CA VAL A 368 14.13 -21.12 -3.31
C VAL A 368 12.68 -21.46 -2.94
N LEU A 369 11.78 -21.59 -3.93
CA LEU A 369 10.41 -22.05 -3.66
C LEU A 369 10.37 -23.44 -3.02
N GLY A 370 11.26 -24.35 -3.44
CA GLY A 370 11.44 -25.68 -2.85
C GLY A 370 12.03 -25.63 -1.44
N MET A 371 13.04 -24.78 -1.19
CA MET A 371 13.64 -24.60 0.13
C MET A 371 12.69 -23.93 1.13
N VAL A 372 11.90 -22.94 0.72
CA VAL A 372 10.92 -22.29 1.60
C VAL A 372 9.77 -23.28 1.90
N GLN A 373 9.36 -24.12 0.95
CA GLN A 373 8.40 -25.22 1.22
C GLN A 373 8.96 -26.29 2.15
N ALA A 374 10.24 -26.65 2.03
CA ALA A 374 10.92 -27.57 2.95
C ALA A 374 11.05 -26.95 4.35
N ALA A 375 11.51 -25.69 4.42
CA ALA A 375 11.64 -24.93 5.67
C ALA A 375 10.28 -24.67 6.34
N ALA A 376 9.17 -24.56 5.60
CA ALA A 376 7.84 -24.42 6.19
C ALA A 376 7.35 -25.69 6.91
N ASN A 377 7.88 -26.85 6.51
CA ASN A 377 7.68 -28.12 7.21
C ASN A 377 8.72 -28.32 8.32
N GLU A 378 9.85 -27.60 8.28
CA GLU A 378 10.98 -27.69 9.20
C GLU A 378 11.28 -26.35 9.92
N ILE A 379 10.26 -25.55 10.29
CA ILE A 379 10.46 -24.47 11.28
C ILE A 379 10.58 -25.10 12.68
N GLU A 380 11.48 -26.07 12.83
CA GLU A 380 12.21 -26.25 14.07
C GLU A 380 13.44 -25.37 13.93
N SER A 381 13.39 -24.19 14.54
CA SER A 381 14.54 -23.31 14.74
C SER A 381 15.80 -24.15 15.03
N THR A 382 16.90 -23.89 14.33
CA THR A 382 18.21 -24.56 14.54
C THR A 382 18.77 -24.40 15.96
N PHE A 383 18.07 -23.62 16.80
CA PHE A 383 18.20 -23.55 18.25
C PHE A 383 16.79 -23.58 18.86
N ASN A 384 16.30 -24.78 19.17
CA ASN A 384 15.15 -24.93 20.06
C ASN A 384 15.62 -24.66 21.49
N LEU A 385 15.41 -23.43 21.99
CA LEU A 385 15.73 -23.03 23.38
C LEU A 385 14.76 -23.63 24.42
N GLY A 386 13.71 -24.34 23.96
CA GLY A 386 12.81 -25.09 24.82
C GLY A 386 13.41 -26.48 25.14
N LEU A 387 13.41 -26.86 26.42
CA LEU A 387 13.70 -28.24 26.80
C LEU A 387 12.57 -29.13 26.29
N THR A 388 12.92 -30.18 25.55
CA THR A 388 11.96 -31.26 25.22
C THR A 388 11.43 -31.90 26.49
N ASP A 389 10.24 -32.51 26.46
CA ASP A 389 9.65 -33.15 27.64
C ASP A 389 10.59 -34.19 28.28
N LYS A 390 11.38 -34.89 27.46
CA LYS A 390 12.41 -35.82 27.92
C LYS A 390 13.56 -35.11 28.65
N GLN A 391 14.01 -33.95 28.16
CA GLN A 391 15.05 -33.16 28.83
C GLN A 391 14.53 -32.49 30.10
N LYS A 392 13.26 -32.08 30.13
CA LYS A 392 12.60 -31.56 31.32
C LYS A 392 12.49 -32.63 32.41
N GLN A 393 12.08 -33.83 32.03
CA GLN A 393 11.96 -34.97 32.95
C GLN A 393 13.32 -35.45 33.44
N ALA A 394 14.36 -35.40 32.59
CA ALA A 394 15.74 -35.65 33.00
C ALA A 394 16.23 -34.59 34.00
N ARG A 395 15.96 -33.29 33.76
CA ARG A 395 16.31 -32.21 34.70
C ARG A 395 15.60 -32.36 36.04
N GLU A 396 14.32 -32.73 36.03
CA GLU A 396 13.52 -32.94 37.24
C GLU A 396 13.91 -34.23 37.99
N GLY A 397 14.47 -35.23 37.30
CA GLY A 397 15.00 -36.46 37.90
C GLY A 397 16.45 -36.39 38.37
N VAL A 398 17.16 -35.28 38.12
CA VAL A 398 18.51 -35.06 38.66
C VAL A 398 18.37 -34.74 40.15
N VAL A 399 18.72 -35.73 40.98
CA VAL A 399 18.76 -35.58 42.44
C VAL A 399 19.92 -34.66 42.80
N LEU A 400 19.59 -33.41 43.12
CA LEU A 400 20.55 -32.47 43.66
C LEU A 400 20.94 -32.92 45.07
N PRO A 401 22.25 -33.04 45.38
CA PRO A 401 22.70 -33.24 46.75
C PRO A 401 22.08 -32.15 47.65
N TYR A 402 21.45 -32.56 48.76
CA TYR A 402 20.84 -31.69 49.79
C TYR A 402 19.47 -31.04 49.48
N PHE A 403 18.83 -31.33 48.34
CA PHE A 403 17.49 -30.78 48.04
C PHE A 403 16.35 -31.40 48.87
N ASP A 404 16.55 -32.64 49.36
CA ASP A 404 15.62 -33.30 50.30
C ASP A 404 15.59 -32.64 51.68
N ALA A 405 16.61 -31.82 52.03
CA ALA A 405 16.66 -31.12 53.31
C ALA A 405 15.59 -30.01 53.43
N GLN A 406 14.94 -29.60 52.33
CA GLN A 406 13.89 -28.58 52.32
C GLN A 406 12.46 -29.13 52.35
N LYS A 407 12.25 -30.44 52.10
CA LYS A 407 10.88 -31.02 51.98
C LYS A 407 10.45 -31.88 53.17
N GLY A 408 11.32 -32.10 54.15
CA GLY A 408 10.96 -32.72 55.43
C GLY A 408 10.40 -31.72 56.43
N GLU A 409 9.52 -32.19 57.32
CA GLU A 409 8.74 -31.48 58.34
C GLU A 409 9.57 -30.81 59.47
N GLY A 410 10.80 -30.38 59.16
CA GLY A 410 11.75 -29.71 60.06
C GLY A 410 12.57 -28.67 59.31
N GLY A 411 11.89 -27.69 58.72
CA GLY A 411 12.49 -26.62 57.93
C GLY A 411 13.17 -25.56 58.79
N GLU A 412 14.45 -25.75 59.10
CA GLU A 412 15.31 -24.67 59.62
C GLU A 412 16.76 -24.71 59.06
N GLY A 413 16.99 -25.48 57.99
CA GLY A 413 18.30 -25.60 57.33
C GLY A 413 18.41 -24.72 56.09
N GLY A 414 18.54 -23.40 56.27
CA GLY A 414 18.70 -22.49 55.13
C GLY A 414 19.03 -21.04 55.45
N ARG A 415 19.41 -20.72 56.69
CA ARG A 415 19.98 -19.40 57.00
C ARG A 415 21.46 -19.44 56.70
N ILE A 416 21.88 -18.79 55.62
CA ILE A 416 23.27 -18.45 55.40
C ILE A 416 23.58 -17.29 56.36
N LEU A 417 24.34 -17.57 57.43
CA LEU A 417 24.90 -16.51 58.26
C LEU A 417 26.17 -16.02 57.56
N TYR A 418 26.16 -14.76 57.14
CA TYR A 418 27.38 -14.07 56.73
C TYR A 418 28.08 -13.58 58.00
N ASP A 419 29.31 -14.05 58.22
CA ASP A 419 30.17 -13.58 59.31
C ASP A 419 31.23 -12.69 58.67
N MET A 420 31.16 -11.38 58.93
CA MET A 420 32.09 -10.41 58.35
C MET A 420 33.52 -10.70 58.83
N GLY A 421 34.42 -10.97 57.89
CA GLY A 421 35.85 -11.07 58.18
C GLY A 421 36.45 -9.69 58.41
N SER A 422 37.46 -9.58 59.28
CA SER A 422 38.18 -8.32 59.55
C SER A 422 39.00 -7.77 58.36
N GLU A 423 38.97 -8.47 57.23
CA GLU A 423 39.65 -8.14 55.98
C GLU A 423 38.69 -7.56 54.93
N ASP A 424 37.40 -7.47 55.25
CA ASP A 424 36.36 -6.95 54.37
C ASP A 424 36.29 -5.41 54.55
N ASP A 425 36.97 -4.68 53.67
CA ASP A 425 37.14 -3.22 53.66
C ASP A 425 35.94 -2.51 53.05
N PHE A 426 34.75 -2.79 53.58
CA PHE A 426 33.50 -2.14 53.21
C PHE A 426 33.64 -0.61 53.41
N ASP A 427 33.82 0.11 52.32
CA ASP A 427 33.96 1.55 52.24
C ASP A 427 32.58 2.21 52.22
N GLU A 428 32.32 3.03 53.22
CA GLU A 428 31.00 3.64 53.51
C GLU A 428 30.54 4.67 52.45
N GLU A 429 31.21 4.78 51.30
CA GLU A 429 30.98 5.81 50.27
C GLU A 429 30.26 5.28 49.00
N GLU A 430 30.03 3.97 48.85
CA GLU A 430 29.45 3.41 47.60
C GLU A 430 27.91 3.39 47.55
N ASP A 431 27.20 3.70 48.65
CA ASP A 431 25.74 3.51 48.76
C ASP A 431 24.87 4.79 48.59
N GLU A 432 25.38 5.84 47.92
CA GLU A 432 24.54 6.96 47.47
C GLU A 432 24.53 7.13 45.93
N ILE A 433 23.90 6.19 45.20
CA ILE A 433 23.35 6.43 43.84
C ILE A 433 21.98 5.77 43.64
#